data_AF-A0A7Z6UCY3-F1
#
_entry.id   AF-A0A7Z6UCY3-F1
#
_cell.length_a   1.000
_cell.length_b   1.000
_cell.length_c   1.000
_cell.angle_alpha   90.00
_cell.angle_beta   90.00
_cell.angle_gamma   90.00
#
_symmetry.space_group_name_H-M   'P 1'
#
loop_
_entity.id
_entity.type
_entity.pdbx_description
1 polymer ?
#
loop_
_entity_poly.entity_id
_entity_poly.type
_entity_poly.pdbx_seq_one_letter_code
_entity_poly.pdbx_strand_id
1 'polypeptide(L)'
;MIWDDLGLPQPNLIVRNRVNGHSHLYYAISPVCTSEKARDKPIQYMKAVYSAFALLLKADPDYSSGPVAKTPGHPWWLTTELHDSVYELADLADYVDTQVSSWSKASRLEDLPESRHVILFEKLRY
;
A
#
# COMPACT_ATOMS: atom_id res chain seq x y z
N MET A 1 -16.10 10.16 3.98
CA MET A 1 -14.83 10.04 3.18
C MET A 1 -14.64 8.55 3.01
N ILE A 2 -14.14 8.06 1.87
CA ILE A 2 -14.24 6.63 1.55
C ILE A 2 -13.75 5.67 2.65
N TRP A 3 -12.74 6.02 3.45
CA TRP A 3 -12.29 5.20 4.58
C TRP A 3 -13.34 5.11 5.72
N ASP A 4 -13.93 6.25 6.09
CA ASP A 4 -14.94 6.38 7.15
C ASP A 4 -16.26 5.71 6.73
N ASP A 5 -16.64 5.89 5.46
CA ASP A 5 -17.84 5.27 4.88
C ASP A 5 -17.73 3.72 4.84
N LEU A 6 -16.51 3.18 4.87
CA LEU A 6 -16.19 1.75 4.90
C LEU A 6 -15.86 1.22 6.30
N GLY A 7 -15.90 2.06 7.34
CA GLY A 7 -15.54 1.68 8.71
C GLY A 7 -14.06 1.32 8.91
N LEU A 8 -13.18 1.78 8.02
CA LEU A 8 -11.74 1.60 8.15
C LEU A 8 -11.17 2.56 9.21
N PRO A 9 -10.00 2.24 9.81
CA PRO A 9 -9.37 3.13 10.76
C PRO A 9 -8.99 4.45 10.08
N GLN A 10 -8.86 5.51 10.88
CA GLN A 10 -8.49 6.82 10.38
C GLN A 10 -7.06 6.78 9.80
N PRO A 11 -6.81 7.29 8.58
CA PRO A 11 -5.44 7.43 8.07
C PRO A 11 -4.68 8.53 8.83
N ASN A 12 -3.36 8.47 8.82
CA ASN A 12 -2.50 9.52 9.40
C ASN A 12 -2.56 10.80 8.58
N LEU A 13 -2.42 10.67 7.26
CA LEU A 13 -2.42 11.78 6.31
C LEU A 13 -3.33 11.50 5.13
N ILE A 14 -3.97 12.55 4.64
CA ILE A 14 -4.70 12.51 3.37
C ILE A 14 -4.15 13.61 2.48
N VAL A 15 -3.57 13.21 1.34
CA VAL A 15 -3.01 14.15 0.37
C VAL A 15 -3.85 14.17 -0.89
N ARG A 16 -4.53 15.29 -1.15
CA ARG A 16 -5.52 15.44 -2.22
C ARG A 16 -5.03 16.37 -3.31
N ASN A 17 -5.38 16.05 -4.55
CA ASN A 17 -5.27 16.99 -5.66
C ASN A 17 -6.40 18.04 -5.53
N ARG A 18 -6.02 19.32 -5.55
CA ARG A 18 -6.93 20.47 -5.36
C ARG A 18 -7.95 20.63 -6.50
N VAL A 19 -7.66 20.09 -7.69
CA VAL A 19 -8.47 20.25 -8.89
C VAL A 19 -9.51 19.14 -9.03
N ASN A 20 -9.08 17.88 -8.98
CA ASN A 20 -9.95 16.72 -9.25
C ASN A 20 -10.33 15.92 -7.99
N GLY A 21 -9.81 16.29 -6.82
CA GLY A 21 -10.15 15.64 -5.55
C GLY A 21 -9.52 14.26 -5.32
N HIS A 22 -8.84 13.66 -6.31
CA HIS A 22 -8.18 12.37 -6.13
C HIS A 22 -7.16 12.45 -4.98
N SER A 23 -7.17 11.45 -4.11
CA SER A 23 -6.41 11.48 -2.85
C SER A 23 -5.54 10.25 -2.67
N HIS A 24 -4.40 10.42 -2.02
CA HIS A 24 -3.64 9.34 -1.41
C HIS A 24 -3.90 9.35 0.09
N LEU A 25 -4.14 8.18 0.66
CA LEU A 25 -4.29 7.97 2.10
C LEU A 25 -3.00 7.32 2.61
N TYR A 26 -2.46 7.83 3.71
CA TYR A 26 -1.24 7.32 4.31
C TYR A 26 -1.57 6.73 5.67
N TYR A 27 -1.19 5.46 5.87
CA TYR A 27 -1.23 4.78 7.16
C TYR A 27 0.21 4.53 7.59
N ALA A 28 0.61 5.09 8.73
CA ALA A 28 1.89 4.83 9.34
C ALA A 28 1.81 3.48 10.06
N ILE A 29 2.70 2.56 9.70
CA ILE A 29 2.77 1.22 10.28
C ILE A 29 4.07 1.00 11.03
N SER A 30 4.06 0.08 11.97
CA SER A 30 5.27 -0.47 12.58
C SER A 30 6.21 -0.99 11.47
N PRO A 31 7.51 -0.62 11.49
CA PRO A 31 8.39 -0.83 10.36
C PRO A 31 8.64 -2.32 10.09
N VAL A 32 8.46 -2.73 8.83
CA VAL A 32 8.78 -4.08 8.35
C VAL A 32 10.07 -4.03 7.55
N CYS A 33 11.04 -4.88 7.91
CA CYS A 33 12.27 -5.01 7.13
C CYS A 33 11.96 -5.67 5.77
N THR A 34 12.29 -4.98 4.67
CA THR A 34 12.07 -5.44 3.28
C THR A 34 13.37 -5.71 2.52
N SER A 35 14.50 -5.83 3.23
CA SER A 35 15.80 -6.18 2.62
C SER A 35 15.78 -7.59 2.03
N GLU A 36 16.72 -7.91 1.14
CA GLU A 36 16.86 -9.25 0.54
C GLU A 36 17.05 -10.37 1.57
N LYS A 37 17.55 -10.06 2.77
CA LYS A 37 17.77 -11.01 3.86
C LYS A 37 16.64 -11.01 4.89
N ALA A 38 15.57 -10.27 4.66
CA ALA A 38 14.44 -10.19 5.57
C ALA A 38 13.63 -11.50 5.56
N ARG A 39 12.80 -11.66 6.59
CA ARG A 39 11.89 -12.81 6.70
C ARG A 39 10.70 -12.62 5.78
N ASP A 40 10.36 -13.64 5.00
CA ASP A 40 9.22 -13.57 4.06
C ASP A 40 7.87 -13.37 4.76
N LYS A 41 7.67 -14.03 5.91
CA LYS A 41 6.36 -14.03 6.61
C LYS A 41 5.87 -12.61 6.97
N PRO A 42 6.65 -11.74 7.65
CA PRO A 42 6.26 -10.35 7.88
C PRO A 42 5.96 -9.55 6.60
N ILE A 43 6.76 -9.73 5.55
CA ILE A 43 6.57 -9.01 4.28
C ILE A 43 5.25 -9.44 3.63
N GLN A 44 4.98 -10.75 3.60
CA GLN A 44 3.73 -11.29 3.07
C GLN A 44 2.51 -10.80 3.87
N TYR A 45 2.62 -10.75 5.20
CA TYR A 45 1.56 -10.23 6.05
C TYR A 45 1.28 -8.75 5.78
N MET A 46 2.33 -7.91 5.72
CA MET A 46 2.21 -6.49 5.35
C MET A 46 1.55 -6.31 3.98
N LYS A 47 1.95 -7.11 2.98
CA LYS A 47 1.35 -7.07 1.64
C LYS A 47 -0.11 -7.52 1.64
N ALA A 48 -0.48 -8.53 2.41
CA ALA A 48 -1.86 -8.99 2.51
C ALA A 48 -2.78 -7.91 3.10
N VAL A 49 -2.35 -7.25 4.18
CA VAL A 49 -3.07 -6.11 4.77
C VAL A 49 -3.18 -4.96 3.75
N TYR A 50 -2.08 -4.60 3.09
CA TYR A 50 -2.08 -3.56 2.05
C TYR A 50 -3.08 -3.87 0.93
N SER A 51 -3.03 -5.08 0.38
CA SER A 51 -3.92 -5.49 -0.72
C SER A 51 -5.40 -5.48 -0.31
N ALA A 52 -5.71 -5.90 0.91
CA ALA A 52 -7.08 -5.86 1.43
C ALA A 52 -7.58 -4.42 1.57
N PHE A 53 -6.76 -3.51 2.10
CA PHE A 53 -7.07 -2.07 2.16
C PHE A 53 -7.24 -1.47 0.77
N ALA A 54 -6.34 -1.77 -0.17
CA ALA A 54 -6.39 -1.27 -1.53
C ALA A 54 -7.68 -1.69 -2.23
N LEU A 55 -8.10 -2.95 -2.05
CA LEU A 55 -9.34 -3.47 -2.61
C LEU A 55 -10.57 -2.77 -2.03
N LEU A 56 -10.65 -2.64 -0.70
CA LEU A 56 -11.78 -1.96 -0.05
C LEU A 56 -11.88 -0.50 -0.44
N LEU A 57 -10.74 0.22 -0.44
CA LEU A 57 -10.67 1.63 -0.81
C LEU A 57 -10.81 1.89 -2.31
N LYS A 58 -10.95 0.83 -3.13
CA LYS A 58 -10.93 0.91 -4.61
C LYS A 58 -9.71 1.69 -5.12
N ALA A 59 -8.57 1.47 -4.47
CA ALA A 59 -7.31 2.05 -4.85
C ALA A 59 -6.81 1.44 -6.17
N ASP A 60 -5.87 2.12 -6.80
CA ASP A 60 -5.21 1.62 -7.99
C ASP A 60 -4.39 0.35 -7.64
N PRO A 61 -4.75 -0.84 -8.17
CA PRO A 61 -4.06 -2.09 -7.87
C PRO A 61 -2.62 -2.12 -8.42
N ASP A 62 -2.34 -1.32 -9.45
CA ASP A 62 -1.00 -1.21 -10.06
C ASP A 62 -0.12 -0.20 -9.31
N TYR A 63 -0.68 0.51 -8.32
CA TYR A 63 0.07 1.35 -7.39
C TYR A 63 0.75 0.48 -6.31
N SER A 64 1.65 -0.39 -6.75
CA SER A 64 2.38 -1.35 -5.92
C SER A 64 3.57 -0.66 -5.27
N SER A 65 3.36 0.08 -4.17
CA SER A 65 4.44 0.75 -3.40
C SER A 65 5.39 1.57 -4.28
N GLY A 66 4.87 2.13 -5.37
CA GLY A 66 5.68 2.85 -6.34
C GLY A 66 6.37 4.07 -5.72
N PRO A 67 7.53 4.51 -6.23
CA PRO A 67 8.30 5.62 -5.67
C PRO A 67 7.59 6.98 -5.82
N VAL A 68 6.44 7.04 -6.48
CA VAL A 68 5.76 8.29 -6.85
C VAL A 68 4.47 8.41 -6.06
N ALA A 69 4.50 9.17 -4.97
CA ALA A 69 3.33 9.51 -4.18
C ALA A 69 3.07 11.02 -4.21
N LYS A 70 1.83 11.46 -3.92
CA LYS A 70 1.56 12.88 -3.70
C LYS A 70 2.24 13.32 -2.41
N THR A 71 3.37 14.01 -2.51
CA THR A 71 4.19 14.38 -1.36
C THR A 71 3.40 15.25 -0.36
N PRO A 72 3.19 14.80 0.89
CA PRO A 72 2.61 15.63 1.94
C PRO A 72 3.36 16.97 2.09
N GLY A 73 2.63 18.06 2.31
CA GLY A 73 3.20 19.40 2.49
C GLY A 73 3.61 20.14 1.20
N HIS A 74 3.58 19.49 0.03
CA HIS A 74 3.90 20.17 -1.23
C HIS A 74 2.78 21.16 -1.65
N PRO A 75 3.07 22.40 -2.11
CA PRO A 75 2.05 23.41 -2.42
C PRO A 75 0.96 22.97 -3.41
N TRP A 76 1.31 22.11 -4.38
CA TRP A 76 0.35 21.56 -5.35
C TRP A 76 -0.74 20.68 -4.73
N TRP A 77 -0.49 20.12 -3.56
CA TRP A 77 -1.41 19.20 -2.90
C TRP A 77 -2.05 19.86 -1.68
N LEU A 78 -3.26 19.43 -1.36
CA LEU A 78 -3.89 19.74 -0.08
C LEU A 78 -3.61 18.57 0.86
N THR A 79 -2.83 18.81 1.91
CA THR A 79 -2.53 17.81 2.94
C THR A 79 -3.44 18.04 4.13
N THR A 80 -4.08 16.98 4.60
CA THR A 80 -4.83 16.94 5.85
C THR A 80 -4.12 15.96 6.78
N GLU A 81 -3.65 16.46 7.91
CA GLU A 81 -3.05 15.66 8.97
C GLU A 81 -4.13 15.32 9.99
N LEU A 82 -4.21 14.06 10.38
CA LEU A 82 -5.30 13.54 11.20
C LEU A 82 -4.80 13.04 12.56
N HIS A 83 -3.71 12.28 12.57
CA HIS A 83 -3.00 11.88 13.80
C HIS A 83 -1.59 11.37 13.48
N ASP A 84 -0.76 11.29 14.51
CA ASP A 84 0.65 10.85 14.46
C ASP A 84 0.89 9.42 14.97
N SER A 85 -0.15 8.77 15.49
CA SER A 85 -0.05 7.39 16.01
C SER A 85 0.34 6.37 14.92
N VAL A 86 1.22 5.45 15.27
CA VAL A 86 1.67 4.36 14.41
C VAL A 86 0.80 3.13 14.67
N TYR A 87 0.32 2.50 13.60
CA TYR A 87 -0.48 1.28 13.68
C TYR A 87 0.42 0.03 13.75
N GLU A 88 0.04 -0.95 14.56
CA GLU A 88 0.51 -2.31 14.34
C GLU A 88 -0.21 -2.92 13.14
N LEU A 89 0.47 -3.81 12.41
CA LEU A 89 -0.16 -4.50 11.28
C LEU A 89 -1.32 -5.41 11.72
N ALA A 90 -1.29 -5.89 12.96
CA ALA A 90 -2.39 -6.63 13.56
C ALA A 90 -3.65 -5.76 13.71
N ASP A 91 -3.49 -4.55 14.23
CA ASP A 91 -4.61 -3.62 14.42
C ASP A 91 -5.31 -3.31 13.09
N LEU A 92 -4.54 -3.09 12.01
CA LEU A 92 -5.12 -2.86 10.68
C LEU A 92 -5.79 -4.11 10.10
N ALA A 93 -5.23 -5.29 10.35
CA ALA A 93 -5.79 -6.54 9.87
C ALA A 93 -7.16 -6.85 10.48
N ASP A 94 -7.43 -6.39 11.71
CA ASP A 94 -8.74 -6.58 12.36
C ASP A 94 -9.90 -5.90 11.61
N TYR A 95 -9.61 -4.92 10.75
CA TYR A 95 -10.62 -4.20 9.95
C TYR A 95 -10.88 -4.83 8.58
N VAL A 96 -10.09 -5.82 8.16
CA VAL A 96 -10.15 -6.33 6.78
C VAL A 96 -10.01 -7.84 6.73
N ASP A 97 -10.76 -8.48 5.84
CA ASP A 97 -10.56 -9.91 5.57
C ASP A 97 -9.27 -10.09 4.77
N THR A 98 -8.16 -10.38 5.47
CA THR A 98 -6.92 -10.81 4.82
C THR A 98 -7.11 -12.25 4.33
N GLN A 99 -7.56 -12.42 3.10
CA GLN A 99 -7.45 -13.69 2.38
C GLN A 99 -5.96 -13.97 2.15
N VAL A 100 -5.27 -14.50 3.15
CA VAL A 100 -3.92 -15.04 2.97
C VAL A 100 -4.09 -16.31 2.16
N SER A 101 -4.13 -16.17 0.84
CA SER A 101 -4.21 -17.33 -0.04
C SER A 101 -3.04 -18.26 0.28
N SER A 102 -3.34 -19.53 0.53
CA SER A 102 -2.33 -20.53 0.81
C SER A 102 -1.42 -20.66 -0.40
N TRP A 103 -0.22 -20.08 -0.30
CA TRP A 103 0.98 -20.47 -1.02
C TRP A 103 0.73 -20.92 -2.48
N SER A 104 0.37 -20.00 -3.37
CA SER A 104 0.80 -20.16 -4.75
C SER A 104 2.29 -19.86 -4.77
N LYS A 105 3.14 -20.88 -5.03
CA LYS A 105 4.53 -20.65 -5.44
C LYS A 105 4.49 -19.53 -6.48
N ALA A 106 5.12 -18.38 -6.19
CA ALA A 106 5.35 -17.35 -7.18
C ALA A 106 6.22 -17.99 -8.28
N SER A 107 5.57 -18.53 -9.30
CA SER A 107 6.22 -19.27 -10.39
C SER A 107 6.52 -18.38 -11.57
N ARG A 108 6.02 -17.13 -11.55
CA ARG A 108 6.02 -16.24 -12.71
C ARG A 108 6.63 -14.89 -12.32
N LEU A 109 7.51 -14.37 -13.17
CA LEU A 109 8.18 -13.07 -13.02
C LEU A 109 7.19 -11.91 -12.75
N GLU A 110 5.93 -12.10 -13.13
CA GLU A 110 4.84 -11.13 -13.03
C GLU A 110 4.22 -11.04 -11.63
N ASP A 111 4.51 -12.02 -10.75
CA ASP A 111 4.06 -12.01 -9.35
C ASP A 111 5.05 -11.30 -8.42
N LEU A 112 6.19 -10.86 -8.94
CA LEU A 112 7.19 -10.12 -8.19
C LEU A 112 6.74 -8.67 -7.99
N PRO A 113 6.90 -8.10 -6.78
CA PRO A 113 6.60 -6.70 -6.46
C PRO A 113 7.61 -5.72 -7.09
N GLU A 114 8.19 -6.07 -8.24
CA GLU A 114 9.23 -5.28 -8.90
C GLU A 114 8.61 -4.20 -9.78
N SER A 115 9.39 -3.14 -10.02
CA SER A 115 8.95 -2.03 -10.89
C SER A 115 8.66 -2.53 -12.30
N ARG A 116 7.65 -1.93 -12.96
CA ARG A 116 7.32 -2.20 -14.37
C ARG A 116 8.52 -2.07 -15.31
N HIS A 117 9.49 -1.21 -14.99
CA HIS A 117 10.74 -1.08 -15.75
C HIS A 117 11.62 -2.33 -15.65
N VAL A 118 11.68 -2.96 -14.47
CA VAL A 118 12.47 -4.18 -14.24
C VAL A 118 11.80 -5.36 -14.94
N ILE A 119 10.48 -5.49 -14.83
CA ILE A 119 9.72 -6.54 -15.52
C ILE A 119 9.88 -6.42 -17.05
N LEU A 120 9.81 -5.20 -17.59
CA LEU A 120 10.01 -4.96 -19.03
C LEU A 120 11.44 -5.32 -19.46
N PHE A 121 12.45 -4.94 -18.67
CA PHE A 121 13.85 -5.25 -18.95
C PHE A 121 14.07 -6.77 -19.00
N GLU A 122 13.61 -7.51 -17.99
CA GLU A 122 13.77 -8.97 -17.94
C GLU A 122 13.01 -9.68 -19.06
N LYS A 123 11.84 -9.17 -19.47
CA LYS A 123 11.08 -9.72 -20.61
C LYS A 123 11.79 -9.54 -21.96
N LEU A 124 12.57 -8.47 -22.13
CA LEU A 124 13.26 -8.13 -23.38
C LEU A 124 14.73 -8.57 -23.41
N ARG A 125 15.21 -9.23 -22.36
CA ARG A 125 16.61 -9.64 -22.22
C ARG A 125 17.02 -10.78 -23.16
N TYR A 126 16.06 -11.45 -23.81
CA TYR A 126 16.27 -12.56 -24.74
C TYR A 126 15.66 -12.29 -26.11
#